data_AF-X0VR21-F1
#
_entry.id   AF-X0VR21-F1
#
_cell.length_a   1.000
_cell.length_b   1.000
_cell.length_c   1.000
_cell.angle_alpha   90.00
_cell.angle_beta   90.00
_cell.angle_gamma   90.00
#
_symmetry.space_group_name_H-M   'P 1'
#
loop_
_entity.id
_entity.type
_entity.pdbx_description
1 polymer ?
#
loop_
_entity_poly.entity_id
_entity_poly.type
_entity_poly.pdbx_seq_one_letter_code
_entity_poly.pdbx_strand_id
1 'polypeptide(L)' 'SGILLETHFLMEMQDQLSLTIGLEDDLVEMKGKVVYCNEEEGGKFKMGIEFFEVDNNALQVLKQYIVLFKSLRDSSAK' A
#
# COMPACT_ATOMS: atom_id res chain seq x y z
N SER A 1 -4.92 4.88 -8.94
CA SER A 1 -3.70 4.60 -8.15
C SER A 1 -4.07 3.70 -6.98
N GLY A 2 -3.20 2.80 -6.56
CA GLY A 2 -3.52 1.86 -5.48
C GLY A 2 -2.28 1.16 -4.94
N ILE A 3 -2.50 0.28 -3.97
CA ILE A 3 -1.46 -0.51 -3.32
C ILE A 3 -1.91 -1.96 -3.16
N LEU A 4 -0.98 -2.89 -3.32
CA LEU A 4 -1.18 -4.30 -3.00
C LEU A 4 -0.53 -4.55 -1.63
N LEU A 5 -1.31 -5.03 -0.67
CA LEU A 5 -0.86 -5.35 0.69
C LEU A 5 -1.05 -6.84 0.99
N GLU A 6 -0.20 -7.36 1.86
CA GLU A 6 -0.37 -8.67 2.49
C GLU A 6 -0.88 -8.45 3.93
N THR A 7 -1.96 -9.12 4.29
CA THR A 7 -2.58 -9.04 5.62
C THR A 7 -2.77 -10.44 6.21
N HIS A 8 -2.95 -10.51 7.54
CA HIS A 8 -3.29 -11.76 8.26
C HIS A 8 -4.79 -11.87 8.54
N PHE A 9 -5.60 -10.99 7.93
CA PHE A 9 -7.04 -10.94 8.11
C PHE A 9 -7.69 -10.65 6.76
N LEU A 10 -8.88 -11.22 6.59
CA LEU A 10 -9.73 -11.00 5.43
C LEU A 10 -10.47 -9.66 5.60
N MET A 11 -10.60 -8.92 4.50
CA MET A 11 -11.61 -7.86 4.37
C MET A 11 -12.46 -8.16 3.13
N GLU A 12 -13.67 -7.64 3.12
CA GLU A 12 -14.61 -7.87 2.03
C GLU A 12 -14.33 -6.93 0.85
N MET A 13 -14.74 -7.36 -0.35
CA MET A 13 -14.72 -6.49 -1.51
C MET A 13 -15.58 -5.25 -1.25
N GLN A 14 -15.12 -4.09 -1.72
CA GLN A 14 -15.73 -2.77 -1.49
C GLN A 14 -15.60 -2.21 -0.07
N ASP A 15 -15.00 -2.92 0.88
CA ASP A 15 -14.71 -2.35 2.19
C ASP A 15 -13.85 -1.10 2.05
N GLN A 16 -14.26 -0.04 2.75
CA GLN A 16 -13.53 1.23 2.82
C GLN A 16 -12.65 1.24 4.06
N LEU A 17 -11.40 1.65 3.89
CA LEU A 17 -10.44 1.76 4.97
C LEU A 17 -9.72 3.11 4.93
N SER A 18 -9.36 3.60 6.11
CA SER A 18 -8.29 4.58 6.25
C SER A 18 -6.97 3.85 6.42
N LEU A 19 -5.96 4.27 5.66
CA LEU A 19 -4.61 3.74 5.67
C LEU A 19 -3.66 4.86 6.09
N THR A 20 -2.82 4.57 7.07
CA THR A 20 -1.71 5.42 7.45
C THR A 20 -0.41 4.73 7.06
N ILE A 21 0.41 5.38 6.23
CA ILE A 21 1.72 4.89 5.80
C ILE A 21 2.79 5.76 6.44
N GLY A 22 3.70 5.14 7.19
CA GLY A 22 4.91 5.79 7.72
C GLY A 22 6.12 5.52 6.82
N LEU A 23 6.87 6.57 6.47
CA LEU A 23 8.14 6.51 5.77
C LEU A 23 9.14 7.44 6.45
N GLU A 24 10.20 6.88 7.04
CA GLU A 24 11.15 7.66 7.86
C GLU A 24 10.39 8.49 8.90
N ASP A 25 10.45 9.82 8.82
CA ASP A 25 9.74 10.75 9.71
C ASP A 25 8.39 11.24 9.12
N ASP A 26 8.06 10.85 7.88
CA ASP A 26 6.82 11.23 7.21
C ASP A 26 5.69 10.23 7.51
N LEU A 27 4.52 10.76 7.86
CA LEU A 27 3.29 10.00 8.05
C LEU A 27 2.21 10.53 7.11
N VAL A 28 1.69 9.66 6.25
CA VAL A 28 0.65 10.04 5.28
C VAL A 28 -0.59 9.21 5.48
N GLU A 29 -1.75 9.87 5.45
CA GLU A 29 -3.06 9.23 5.55
C GLU A 29 -3.75 9.25 4.18
N MET A 30 -4.45 8.17 3.86
CA MET A 30 -5.23 8.03 2.64
C MET A 30 -6.41 7.09 2.87
N LYS A 31 -7.49 7.29 2.11
CA LYS A 31 -8.61 6.34 2.10
C LYS A 31 -8.63 5.55 0.80
N GLY A 32 -8.94 4.27 0.96
CA GLY A 32 -9.04 3.35 -0.15
C GLY A 32 -10.16 2.35 0.03
N LYS A 33 -10.47 1.65 -1.06
CA LYS A 33 -11.44 0.56 -1.10
C LYS A 33 -10.78 -0.72 -1.58
N VAL A 34 -11.22 -1.84 -1.04
CA VAL A 34 -10.77 -3.17 -1.48
C VAL A 34 -11.38 -3.47 -2.85
N VAL A 35 -10.53 -3.65 -3.87
CA VAL A 35 -10.92 -4.01 -5.25
C VAL A 35 -10.38 -5.37 -5.69
N TYR A 36 -9.51 -5.96 -4.89
CA TYR A 36 -8.93 -7.27 -5.10
C TYR A 36 -8.67 -7.93 -3.75
N CYS A 37 -9.02 -9.20 -3.61
CA CYS A 37 -8.68 -10.00 -2.44
C CYS A 37 -8.45 -11.46 -2.88
N ASN A 38 -7.35 -12.05 -2.43
CA ASN A 38 -7.03 -13.46 -2.65
C ASN A 38 -6.39 -14.05 -1.39
N GLU A 39 -6.74 -15.29 -1.08
CA GLU A 39 -6.08 -16.06 -0.03
C GLU A 39 -4.77 -16.63 -0.57
N GLU A 40 -3.71 -16.52 0.23
CA GLU A 40 -2.38 -17.04 -0.05
C GLU A 40 -2.04 -18.16 0.95
N GLU A 41 -1.01 -18.94 0.62
CA GLU A 41 -0.51 -19.98 1.52
C GLU A 41 -0.11 -19.40 2.88
N GLY A 42 -0.41 -20.16 3.94
CA GLY A 42 -0.05 -19.78 5.31
C GLY A 42 -1.03 -18.84 5.99
N GLY A 43 -2.28 -18.74 5.50
CA GLY A 43 -3.34 -17.96 6.16
C GLY A 43 -3.17 -16.46 5.98
N LYS A 44 -2.53 -16.05 4.89
CA LYS A 44 -2.33 -14.65 4.53
C LYS A 44 -3.28 -14.27 3.39
N PHE A 45 -3.57 -12.98 3.27
CA PHE A 45 -4.41 -12.46 2.21
C PHE A 45 -3.66 -11.40 1.44
N LYS A 46 -3.68 -11.50 0.11
CA LYS A 46 -3.24 -10.42 -0.78
C LYS A 46 -4.43 -9.56 -1.14
N MET A 47 -4.28 -8.27 -0.90
CA MET A 47 -5.36 -7.30 -1.02
C MET A 47 -4.95 -6.11 -1.87
N GLY A 48 -5.69 -5.84 -2.93
CA GLY A 48 -5.53 -4.64 -3.74
C GLY A 48 -6.48 -3.56 -3.27
N ILE A 49 -5.91 -2.44 -2.84
CA ILE A 49 -6.62 -1.27 -2.35
C ILE A 49 -6.50 -0.16 -3.39
N GLU A 50 -7.63 0.27 -3.93
CA GLU A 50 -7.72 1.44 -4.81
C GLU A 50 -7.94 2.69 -3.95
N PHE A 51 -7.08 3.71 -4.12
CA PHE A 51 -7.22 4.98 -3.40
C PHE A 51 -8.34 5.82 -4.02
N PHE A 52 -9.22 6.34 -3.18
CA PHE A 52 -10.27 7.28 -3.60
C PHE A 52 -10.16 8.64 -2.92
N GLU A 53 -9.43 8.74 -1.81
CA GLU A 53 -9.13 10.01 -1.13
C GLU A 53 -7.64 10.01 -0.77
N VAL A 54 -6.84 10.71 -1.58
CA VAL A 54 -5.40 10.86 -1.37
C VAL A 54 -5.02 12.28 -1.75
N ASP A 55 -4.33 12.98 -0.85
CA ASP A 55 -3.86 14.33 -1.12
C ASP A 55 -2.53 14.32 -1.91
N ASN A 56 -2.15 15.49 -2.41
CA ASN A 56 -0.93 15.63 -3.20
C ASN A 56 0.35 15.34 -2.40
N ASN A 57 0.34 15.61 -1.09
CA ASN A 57 1.48 15.34 -0.21
C ASN A 57 1.69 13.83 -0.05
N ALA A 58 0.61 13.09 0.25
CA ALA A 58 0.58 11.64 0.34
C ALA A 58 1.02 10.97 -0.97
N LEU A 59 0.56 11.48 -2.12
CA LEU A 59 1.03 11.01 -3.43
C LEU A 59 2.53 11.28 -3.66
N GLN A 60 3.05 12.41 -3.19
CA GLN A 60 4.46 12.76 -3.35
C GLN A 60 5.37 11.87 -2.50
N VAL A 61 5.02 11.68 -1.22
CA VAL A 61 5.72 10.76 -0.31
C VAL A 61 5.69 9.33 -0.86
N LEU A 62 4.54 8.87 -1.36
CA LEU A 62 4.44 7.53 -1.97
C LEU A 62 5.31 7.39 -3.22
N LYS A 63 5.43 8.44 -4.05
CA LYS A 63 6.34 8.43 -5.20
C LYS A 63 7.81 8.37 -4.76
N GLN A 64 8.19 9.13 -3.75
CA GLN A 64 9.53 9.09 -3.18
C GLN A 64 9.86 7.70 -2.64
N TYR A 65 8.92 7.07 -1.93
CA TYR A 65 9.02 5.68 -1.48
C TYR A 65 9.34 4.72 -2.63
N ILE A 66 8.56 4.78 -3.72
CA ILE A 66 8.75 3.89 -4.88
C ILE A 66 10.14 4.08 -5.50
N VAL A 67 10.64 5.32 -5.55
CA VAL A 67 11.98 5.62 -6.08
C VAL A 67 13.07 5.07 -5.15
N LEU A 68 12.98 5.33 -3.85
CA LEU A 68 13.92 4.84 -2.84
C LEU A 68 13.97 3.30 -2.80
N PHE A 69 12.81 2.64 -2.79
CA PHE A 69 12.75 1.19 -2.78
C PHE A 69 13.37 0.57 -4.03
N LYS A 70 13.12 1.16 -5.21
CA LYS A 70 13.74 0.70 -6.46
C LYS A 70 15.26 0.86 -6.44
N SER A 71 15.78 1.99 -5.97
CA SER A 71 17.23 2.22 -5.91
C SER A 71 17.93 1.29 -4.92
N LEU A 72 17.31 0.99 -3.77
CA LEU A 72 17.81 0.02 -2.80
C LEU A 72 17.89 -1.40 -3.37
N ARG A 73 16.84 -1.83 -4.09
CA ARG A 73 16.82 -3.14 -4.74
C ARG A 73 17.92 -3.26 -5.81
N ASP A 74 18.09 -2.22 -6.61
CA ASP A 74 19.09 -2.21 -7.69
C ASP A 74 20.53 -2.14 -7.14
N SER A 75 20.72 -1.56 -5.95
CA SER A 75 22.01 -1.52 -5.25
C SER A 75 22.37 -2.83 -4.54
N SER A 76 21.36 -3.62 -4.14
CA SER A 76 21.53 -4.92 -3.49
C SER A 76 21.71 -6.09 -4.48
N ALA A 77 21.53 -5.82 -5.78
CA ALA A 77 21.68 -6.79 -6.87
C ALA A 77 23.06 -6.73 -7.55
N LYS A 78 24.04 -6.05 -6.95
CA LYS A 78 25.40 -5.87 -7.45
C LYS A 78 26.46 -6.50 -6.56
#